data_AF-W1DJP7-F1
#
_entry.id   AF-W1DJP7-F1
#
_cell.length_a   1.000
_cell.length_b   1.000
_cell.length_c   1.000
_cell.angle_alpha   90.00
_cell.angle_beta   90.00
_cell.angle_gamma   90.00
#
_symmetry.space_group_name_H-M   'P 1'
#
loop_
_entity.id
_entity.type
_entity.pdbx_description
1 polymer ?
#
loop_
_entity_poly.entity_id
_entity_poly.type
_entity_poly.pdbx_seq_one_letter_code
_entity_poly.pdbx_strand_id
1 'polypeptide(L)' 'MKARSASTFNWQKIDAMKPFGGIRIEDNVVIHENSIENMTRDLKLA' A
#
# COMPACT_ATOMS: atom_id res chain seq x y z
N MET A 1 5.15 -20.88 26.03
CA MET A 1 4.81 -19.48 25.73
C MET A 1 3.70 -19.46 24.68
N LYS A 2 2.48 -18.98 24.98
CA LYS A 2 1.48 -18.69 23.94
C LYS A 2 1.87 -17.35 23.29
N ALA A 3 1.98 -17.32 21.97
CA ALA A 3 2.25 -16.09 21.23
C ALA A 3 1.14 -15.06 21.53
N ARG A 4 1.48 -14.01 22.27
CA ARG A 4 0.57 -12.98 22.76
C ARG A 4 -0.08 -12.15 21.62
N SER A 5 0.44 -12.23 20.40
CA SER A 5 -0.04 -11.46 19.24
C SER A 5 -1.04 -12.21 18.35
N ALA A 6 -1.18 -13.53 18.46
CA ALA A 6 -2.06 -14.27 17.54
C ALA A 6 -3.53 -13.88 17.68
N SER A 7 -3.97 -13.45 18.88
CA SER A 7 -5.35 -13.03 19.15
C SER A 7 -5.67 -11.60 18.72
N THR A 8 -4.69 -10.80 18.31
CA THR A 8 -4.92 -9.39 17.89
C THR A 8 -5.19 -9.25 16.40
N PHE A 9 -5.11 -10.33 15.63
CA PHE A 9 -5.38 -10.33 14.19
C PHE A 9 -6.80 -10.80 13.91
N ASN A 10 -7.49 -10.07 13.01
CA ASN A 10 -8.74 -10.54 12.44
C ASN A 10 -8.45 -11.56 11.34
N TRP A 11 -8.25 -12.82 11.73
CA TRP A 11 -7.94 -13.91 10.81
C TRP A 11 -9.03 -14.13 9.76
N GLN A 12 -10.31 -13.96 10.11
CA GLN A 12 -11.41 -14.06 9.15
C GLN A 12 -11.28 -13.04 8.01
N LYS A 13 -10.90 -11.79 8.34
CA LYS A 13 -10.70 -10.74 7.33
C LYS A 13 -9.43 -10.96 6.51
N ILE A 14 -8.36 -11.46 7.13
CA ILE A 14 -7.12 -11.83 6.42
C ILE A 14 -7.41 -12.96 5.42
N ASP A 15 -8.16 -13.99 5.83
CA ASP A 15 -8.56 -15.11 4.99
C ASP A 15 -9.41 -14.66 3.80
N ALA A 16 -10.34 -13.74 4.02
CA ALA A 16 -11.14 -13.15 2.95
C ALA A 16 -10.31 -12.32 1.95
N MET A 17 -9.20 -11.70 2.40
CA MET A 17 -8.39 -10.82 1.56
C MET A 17 -7.20 -11.52 0.89
N LYS A 18 -6.75 -12.67 1.41
CA LYS A 18 -5.66 -13.48 0.85
C LYS A 18 -5.77 -13.74 -0.66
N PRO A 19 -6.95 -14.03 -1.24
CA PRO A 19 -7.09 -14.27 -2.69
C PRO A 19 -6.70 -13.08 -3.57
N PHE A 20 -6.71 -11.85 -3.05
CA PHE A 20 -6.28 -10.65 -3.79
C PHE A 20 -4.76 -10.46 -3.79
N GLY A 21 -4.00 -11.30 -3.07
CA GLY A 21 -2.56 -11.21 -2.95
C GLY A 21 -2.11 -10.01 -2.11
N GLY A 22 -1.91 -8.86 -2.75
CA GLY A 22 -1.46 -7.63 -2.12
C GLY A 22 -1.53 -6.45 -3.09
N ILE A 23 -1.45 -5.23 -2.54
CA ILE A 23 -1.59 -3.98 -3.31
C ILE A 23 -0.26 -3.22 -3.24
N ARG A 24 0.25 -2.78 -4.39
CA ARG A 24 1.34 -1.80 -4.49
C ARG A 24 0.93 -0.73 -5.50
N ILE A 25 1.13 0.52 -5.14
CA ILE A 25 0.97 1.68 -6.00
C ILE A 25 2.31 2.41 -5.99
N GLU A 26 2.82 2.76 -7.17
CA GLU A 26 4.15 3.33 -7.36
C GLU A 26 4.07 4.46 -8.40
N ASP A 27 4.68 5.60 -8.08
CA ASP A 27 4.73 6.78 -8.94
C ASP A 27 6.19 7.17 -9.19
N ASN A 28 6.42 7.97 -10.23
CA ASN A 28 7.71 8.56 -10.53
C ASN A 28 7.64 10.07 -10.26
N VAL A 29 8.55 10.56 -9.42
CA VAL A 29 8.55 11.95 -8.94
C VAL A 29 9.85 12.67 -9.27
N VAL A 30 9.75 13.97 -9.55
CA VAL A 30 10.88 14.88 -9.72
C VAL A 30 10.84 15.91 -8.60
N ILE A 31 12.00 16.13 -7.96
CA ILE A 31 12.14 17.13 -6.89
C ILE A 31 12.69 18.42 -7.48
N HIS A 32 12.03 19.52 -7.20
CA HIS A 32 12.44 20.88 -7.55
C HIS A 32 12.73 21.67 -6.26
N GLU A 33 13.31 22.87 -6.38
CA GLU A 33 13.68 23.70 -5.21
C GLU A 33 12.49 24.05 -4.30
N ASN A 34 11.32 24.31 -4.90
CA ASN A 34 10.11 24.73 -4.19
C ASN A 34 8.88 23.86 -4.50
N SER A 35 9.04 22.72 -5.16
CA SER A 35 7.92 21.85 -5.55
C SER A 35 8.32 20.38 -5.77
N ILE A 36 7.30 19.51 -5.81
CA ILE A 36 7.44 18.11 -6.21
C ILE A 36 6.48 17.88 -7.37
N GLU A 37 7.01 17.36 -8.47
CA GLU A 37 6.24 16.97 -9.65
C GLU A 37 6.01 15.46 -9.60
N ASN A 38 4.75 15.03 -9.69
CA ASN A 38 4.40 13.63 -9.78
C ASN A 38 3.99 13.33 -11.23
N MET A 39 5.00 13.02 -12.04
CA MET A 39 4.84 12.79 -13.48
C MET A 39 3.77 11.72 -13.78
N THR A 40 3.72 10.66 -12.97
CA THR A 40 2.74 9.58 -13.13
C THR A 40 1.30 10.08 -12.96
N ARG A 41 1.07 10.95 -11.97
CA ARG A 41 -0.26 11.50 -11.67
C ARG A 41 -0.65 12.63 -12.62
N ASP A 42 0.31 13.43 -13.06
CA ASP A 42 0.06 14.54 -14.00
C ASP A 42 -0.42 14.03 -15.36
N LEU A 43 0.03 12.85 -15.78
CA LEU A 43 -0.49 12.12 -16.95
C LEU A 43 -1.87 11.48 -16.73
N LYS A 44 -2.48 11.65 -15.55
CA LYS A 44 -3.79 11.10 -15.17
C LYS A 44 -3.88 9.58 -15.31
N LEU A 45 -2.81 8.86 -14.98
CA LEU A 45 -2.84 7.41 -14.90
C LEU A 45 -3.66 6.97 -13.69
N ALA A 46 -4.75 6.23 -13.96
CA ALA A 46 -5.69 5.72 -12.98
C ALA A 46 -5.30 4.30 -12.52
#